data_AF-A0A3M1NCW0-F1
#
_entry.id   AF-A0A3M1NCW0-F1
#
_cell.length_a   1.000
_cell.length_b   1.000
_cell.length_c   1.000
_cell.angle_alpha   90.00
_cell.angle_beta   90.00
_cell.angle_gamma   90.00
#
_symmetry.space_group_name_H-M   'P 1'
#
loop_
_entity.id
_entity.type
_entity.pdbx_description
1 polymer ?
#
loop_
_entity_poly.entity_id
_entity_poly.type
_entity_poly.pdbx_seq_one_letter_code
_entity_poly.pdbx_strand_id
1 'polypeptide(L)'
;MCIRVPCRRRWTVLFLLLAGSFYGLAERSVAQGFVYPVFYRPPEARYFVLDTPHFEIIYEAGAEAEARETAARLEANLPAAMALVGSRSRLRMPVVINRFNDRSNGYVT
;
A
#
# COMPACT_ATOMS: atom_id res chain seq x y z
N MET A 1 33.54 54.82 -18.32
CA MET A 1 32.43 55.66 -17.81
C MET A 1 31.82 54.96 -16.60
N CYS A 2 32.19 55.37 -15.39
CA CYS A 2 31.77 54.72 -14.14
C CYS A 2 30.38 55.21 -13.72
N ILE A 3 29.39 54.32 -13.73
CA ILE A 3 28.05 54.62 -13.23
C ILE A 3 28.10 54.53 -11.69
N ARG A 4 28.15 55.69 -11.03
CA ARG A 4 27.94 55.85 -9.59
C ARG A 4 26.51 55.44 -9.26
N VAL A 5 26.31 54.28 -8.65
CA VAL A 5 25.02 53.91 -8.07
C VAL A 5 24.89 54.64 -6.71
N PRO A 6 23.84 55.45 -6.48
CA PRO A 6 23.70 56.22 -5.24
C PRO A 6 23.54 55.32 -4.00
N CYS A 7 24.28 55.67 -2.95
CA CYS A 7 24.48 54.93 -1.69
C CYS A 7 23.18 54.53 -0.96
N ARG A 8 22.05 55.19 -1.25
CA ARG A 8 20.76 55.00 -0.57
C ARG A 8 19.98 53.75 -1.01
N ARG A 9 20.35 53.11 -2.14
CA ARG A 9 19.64 51.95 -2.71
C ARG A 9 20.23 50.59 -2.28
N ARG A 10 21.42 50.58 -1.65
CA ARG A 10 22.07 49.36 -1.12
C ARG A 10 21.40 48.86 0.18
N TRP A 11 20.88 49.77 0.99
CA TRP A 11 20.26 49.44 2.27
C TRP A 11 18.87 48.83 2.13
N THR A 12 18.10 49.24 1.11
CA THR A 12 16.77 48.69 0.84
C THR A 12 16.81 47.22 0.38
N VAL A 13 17.79 46.85 -0.45
CA VAL A 13 17.97 45.45 -0.88
C VAL A 13 18.44 44.57 0.29
N LEU A 14 19.32 45.09 1.14
CA LEU A 14 19.77 44.37 2.34
C LEU A 14 18.64 44.16 3.36
N PHE A 15 17.76 45.16 3.53
CA PHE A 15 16.59 45.05 4.40
C PHE A 15 15.58 44.02 3.90
N LEU A 16 15.35 43.95 2.57
CA LEU A 16 14.46 42.94 1.96
C LEU A 16 15.02 41.52 2.10
N LEU A 17 16.33 41.31 1.96
CA LEU A 17 16.97 40.01 2.12
C LEU A 17 17.01 39.53 3.60
N LEU A 18 17.20 40.46 4.54
CA LEU A 18 17.14 40.15 5.97
C LEU A 18 15.71 39.88 6.44
N ALA A 19 14.71 40.62 5.95
CA ALA A 19 13.30 40.37 6.26
C ALA A 19 12.85 38.99 5.77
N GLY A 20 13.27 38.55 4.58
CA GLY A 20 12.95 37.21 4.06
C GLY A 20 13.51 36.05 4.90
N SER A 21 14.57 36.27 5.68
CA SER A 21 15.16 35.25 6.54
C SER A 21 14.39 35.01 7.85
N PHE A 22 13.56 35.97 8.29
CA PHE A 22 12.74 35.81 9.50
C PHE A 22 11.43 35.05 9.25
N TYR A 23 10.92 35.01 8.02
CA TYR A 23 9.69 34.28 7.69
C TYR A 23 9.91 32.80 7.34
N GLY A 24 11.16 32.36 7.13
CA GLY A 24 11.48 30.99 6.70
C GLY A 24 11.48 29.91 7.79
N LEU A 25 11.17 30.25 9.04
CA LEU A 25 11.23 29.32 10.18
C LEU A 25 9.90 28.59 10.48
N ALA A 26 8.84 28.82 9.71
CA ALA A 26 7.49 28.38 10.07
C ALA A 26 7.01 27.06 9.43
N GLU A 27 7.80 26.37 8.60
CA GLU A 27 7.34 25.12 7.98
C GLU A 27 8.29 23.95 8.26
N ARG A 28 8.28 23.50 9.52
CA ARG A 28 8.58 22.09 9.82
C ARG A 28 7.29 21.30 9.71
N SER A 29 6.90 20.99 8.48
CA SER A 29 5.89 19.97 8.21
C SER A 29 6.47 18.62 8.66
N VAL A 30 6.29 18.27 9.93
CA VAL A 30 6.45 16.89 10.37
C VAL A 30 5.36 16.13 9.64
N ALA A 31 5.71 15.50 8.51
CA ALA A 31 4.89 14.46 7.94
C ALA A 31 4.71 13.42 9.04
N GLN A 32 3.57 13.48 9.75
CA GLN A 32 3.14 12.40 10.62
C GLN A 32 2.79 11.25 9.69
N GLY A 33 3.82 10.51 9.26
CA GLY A 33 3.64 9.24 8.59
C GLY A 33 2.81 8.39 9.54
N PHE A 34 1.62 7.98 9.09
CA PHE A 34 0.81 6.99 9.79
C PHE A 34 1.72 5.79 10.07
N VAL A 35 2.10 5.59 11.34
CA VAL A 35 2.84 4.41 11.76
C VAL A 35 1.81 3.30 11.83
N TYR A 36 1.60 2.63 10.69
CA TYR A 36 0.85 1.38 10.68
C TYR A 36 1.63 0.37 11.54
N PRO A 37 1.06 -0.14 12.64
CA PRO A 37 1.69 -1.20 13.41
C PRO A 37 2.02 -2.35 12.45
N VAL A 38 3.28 -2.76 12.44
CA VAL A 38 3.72 -3.91 11.64
C VAL A 38 3.31 -5.15 12.42
N PHE A 39 2.15 -5.71 12.09
CA PHE A 39 1.82 -7.06 12.53
C PHE A 39 2.54 -8.04 11.60
N TYR A 40 3.62 -8.62 12.12
CA TYR A 40 4.34 -9.68 11.41
C TYR A 40 3.57 -10.99 11.58
N ARG A 41 3.63 -11.84 10.55
CA ARG A 41 3.09 -13.20 10.61
C ARG A 41 3.68 -13.92 11.83
N PRO A 42 2.88 -14.44 12.77
CA PRO A 42 3.40 -15.19 13.89
C PRO A 42 4.29 -16.33 13.38
N PRO A 43 5.50 -16.54 13.94
CA PRO A 43 6.39 -17.60 13.47
C PRO A 43 5.79 -19.01 13.62
N GLU A 44 4.76 -19.16 14.45
CA GLU A 44 4.02 -20.40 14.66
C GLU A 44 2.87 -20.62 13.64
N ALA A 45 2.61 -19.66 12.75
CA ALA A 45 1.54 -19.76 11.76
C ALA A 45 1.81 -20.93 10.79
N ARG A 46 0.97 -21.96 10.84
CA ARG A 46 1.04 -23.14 9.98
C ARG A 46 0.04 -23.00 8.85
N TYR A 47 0.51 -23.21 7.62
CA TYR A 47 -0.32 -23.14 6.42
C TYR A 47 -0.51 -24.53 5.82
N PHE A 48 -1.68 -24.72 5.21
CA PHE A 48 -2.09 -25.90 4.49
C PHE A 48 -2.54 -25.51 3.10
N VAL A 49 -2.56 -26.51 2.20
CA VAL A 49 -2.99 -26.33 0.81
C VAL A 49 -4.19 -27.23 0.55
N LEU A 50 -5.23 -26.64 -0.02
CA LEU A 50 -6.40 -27.32 -0.56
C LEU A 50 -6.42 -27.10 -2.08
N ASP A 51 -6.14 -28.17 -2.83
CA ASP A 51 -6.18 -28.15 -4.30
C ASP A 51 -7.59 -28.38 -4.84
N THR A 52 -7.96 -27.60 -5.85
CA THR A 52 -9.15 -27.79 -6.68
C THR A 52 -8.74 -27.82 -8.16
N PRO A 53 -9.67 -28.11 -9.09
CA PRO A 53 -9.34 -28.09 -10.52
C PRO A 53 -8.72 -26.78 -11.02
N HIS A 54 -9.16 -25.63 -10.51
CA HIS A 54 -8.70 -24.32 -11.01
C HIS A 54 -8.02 -23.44 -9.95
N PHE A 55 -8.08 -23.79 -8.67
CA PHE A 55 -7.55 -22.98 -7.58
C PHE A 55 -6.66 -23.80 -6.64
N GLU A 56 -5.65 -23.13 -6.10
CA GLU A 56 -4.81 -23.64 -5.02
C GLU A 56 -5.08 -22.77 -3.79
N ILE A 57 -5.87 -23.27 -2.84
CA ILE A 57 -6.26 -22.50 -1.66
C ILE A 57 -5.23 -22.74 -0.55
N ILE A 58 -4.47 -21.71 -0.23
CA ILE A 58 -3.46 -21.72 0.82
C ILE A 58 -4.07 -21.06 2.05
N TYR A 59 -4.24 -21.80 3.14
CA TYR A 59 -4.97 -21.34 4.32
C TYR A 59 -4.23 -21.64 5.61
N GLU A 60 -4.44 -20.80 6.62
CA GLU A 60 -3.86 -20.99 7.94
C GLU A 60 -4.59 -22.09 8.74
N ALA A 61 -3.87 -22.76 9.65
CA ALA A 61 -4.43 -23.67 10.64
C ALA A 61 -5.70 -23.09 11.30
N GLY A 62 -6.79 -23.87 11.29
CA GLY A 62 -8.08 -23.44 11.84
C GLY A 62 -8.96 -22.65 10.87
N ALA A 63 -8.53 -22.42 9.63
CA ALA A 63 -9.33 -21.80 8.55
C ALA A 63 -9.86 -22.82 7.52
N GLU A 64 -9.82 -24.12 7.80
CA GLU A 64 -10.17 -25.16 6.80
C GLU A 64 -11.62 -25.06 6.30
N ALA A 65 -12.58 -24.80 7.18
CA ALA A 65 -13.98 -24.65 6.78
C ALA A 65 -14.17 -23.46 5.83
N GLU A 66 -13.51 -22.33 6.14
CA GLU A 66 -13.50 -21.13 5.32
C GLU A 66 -12.80 -21.38 3.97
N ALA A 67 -11.70 -22.14 3.97
CA ALA A 67 -11.01 -22.56 2.76
C ALA A 67 -11.89 -23.42 1.85
N ARG A 68 -12.62 -24.39 2.41
CA ARG A 68 -13.55 -25.24 1.66
C ARG A 68 -14.72 -24.45 1.09
N GLU A 69 -15.29 -23.53 1.87
CA GLU A 69 -16.36 -22.67 1.41
C GLU A 69 -15.89 -21.73 0.28
N THR A 70 -14.71 -21.13 0.45
CA THR A 70 -14.09 -20.24 -0.53
C THR A 70 -13.80 -20.98 -1.82
N ALA A 71 -13.19 -22.16 -1.74
CA ALA A 71 -12.95 -23.05 -2.88
C ALA A 71 -14.24 -23.31 -3.67
N ALA A 72 -15.32 -23.70 -2.98
CA ALA A 72 -16.59 -24.00 -3.61
C ALA A 72 -17.19 -22.79 -4.33
N ARG A 73 -17.14 -21.61 -3.70
CA ARG A 73 -17.63 -20.36 -4.31
C ARG A 73 -16.79 -19.93 -5.51
N LEU A 74 -15.47 -20.08 -5.44
CA LEU A 74 -14.58 -19.73 -6.56
C LEU A 74 -14.84 -20.62 -7.78
N GLU A 75 -14.92 -21.93 -7.57
CA GLU A 75 -15.22 -22.89 -8.65
C GLU A 75 -16.61 -22.64 -9.25
N ALA A 76 -17.62 -22.36 -8.43
CA ALA A 76 -18.98 -22.08 -8.92
C ALA A 76 -19.06 -20.80 -9.76
N ASN A 77 -18.26 -19.77 -9.44
CA ASN A 77 -18.31 -18.47 -10.12
C ASN A 77 -17.34 -18.35 -11.31
N LEU A 78 -16.34 -19.23 -11.40
CA LEU A 78 -15.33 -19.21 -12.45
C LEU A 78 -15.94 -19.21 -13.88
N PRO A 79 -16.94 -20.04 -14.22
CA PRO A 79 -17.51 -20.04 -15.57
C PRO A 79 -18.09 -18.68 -15.98
N ALA A 80 -18.77 -17.99 -15.05
CA ALA A 80 -19.33 -16.66 -15.29
C ALA A 80 -18.22 -15.62 -15.49
N ALA A 81 -17.18 -15.65 -14.65
CA ALA A 81 -16.02 -14.77 -14.79
C ALA A 81 -15.28 -14.99 -16.13
N MET A 82 -15.09 -16.24 -16.55
CA MET A 82 -14.48 -16.58 -17.83
C MET A 82 -15.32 -16.09 -19.02
N ALA A 83 -16.64 -16.21 -18.93
CA ALA A 83 -17.55 -15.70 -19.96
C ALA A 83 -17.46 -14.18 -20.13
N LEU A 84 -17.32 -13.44 -19.02
CA LEU A 84 -17.19 -11.98 -19.04
C LEU A 84 -15.85 -11.53 -19.65
N VAL A 85 -14.75 -12.20 -19.28
CA VAL A 85 -13.41 -11.83 -19.76
C VAL A 85 -13.14 -12.37 -21.18
N GLY A 86 -13.97 -13.30 -21.68
CA GLY A 86 -13.80 -13.94 -22.97
C GLY A 86 -12.62 -14.92 -23.03
N SER A 87 -12.08 -15.31 -21.87
CA SER A 87 -10.92 -16.19 -21.79
C SER A 87 -11.33 -17.66 -21.68
N ARG A 88 -10.61 -18.54 -22.39
CA ARG A 88 -10.77 -20.00 -22.33
C ARG A 88 -9.51 -20.72 -21.83
N SER A 89 -8.58 -19.95 -21.24
CA SER A 89 -7.34 -20.48 -20.71
C SER A 89 -7.59 -21.43 -19.55
N ARG A 90 -6.80 -22.51 -19.44
CA ARG A 90 -6.71 -23.28 -18.19
C ARG A 90 -6.11 -22.36 -17.13
N LEU A 91 -6.90 -22.03 -16.12
CA LEU A 91 -6.49 -21.22 -14.99
C LEU A 91 -6.07 -22.15 -13.85
N ARG A 92 -4.92 -21.89 -13.25
CA ARG A 92 -4.53 -22.42 -11.94
C ARG A 92 -4.04 -21.25 -11.11
N MET A 93 -4.87 -20.82 -10.16
CA MET A 93 -4.67 -19.57 -9.44
C MET A 93 -4.48 -19.83 -7.94
N PRO A 94 -3.37 -19.38 -7.33
CA PRO A 94 -3.21 -19.44 -5.89
C PRO A 94 -4.09 -18.39 -5.21
N VAL A 95 -4.77 -18.79 -4.14
CA VAL A 95 -5.59 -17.91 -3.29
C VAL A 95 -5.15 -18.12 -1.84
N VAL A 96 -4.70 -17.05 -1.19
CA VAL A 96 -4.24 -17.10 0.20
C VAL A 96 -5.32 -16.57 1.12
N ILE A 97 -5.75 -17.40 2.07
CA ILE A 97 -6.63 -17.00 3.17
C ILE A 97 -5.76 -16.74 4.38
N ASN A 98 -5.67 -15.48 4.80
CA ASN A 98 -4.88 -15.05 5.94
C ASN A 98 -5.75 -14.34 6.97
N ARG A 99 -5.62 -14.70 8.25
CA ARG A 99 -6.33 -14.05 9.36
C ARG A 99 -5.50 -12.93 10.01
N PHE A 100 -4.26 -12.75 9.57
CA PHE A 100 -3.37 -11.69 10.02
C PHE A 100 -3.17 -10.64 8.94
N ASN A 101 -3.38 -9.37 9.31
CA ASN A 101 -3.06 -8.23 8.46
C ASN A 101 -1.56 -7.99 8.49
N ASP A 102 -0.85 -8.37 7.43
CA ASP A 102 0.51 -7.91 7.17
C ASP A 102 0.50 -6.78 6.13
N ARG A 103 1.61 -6.04 5.98
CA ARG A 103 1.70 -4.93 5.01
C ARG A 103 1.50 -5.35 3.54
N SER A 104 1.52 -6.65 3.24
CA SER A 104 1.41 -7.19 1.89
C SER A 104 -0.01 -7.65 1.54
N ASN A 105 -0.86 -7.95 2.52
CA ASN A 105 -2.26 -8.36 2.28
C ASN A 105 -3.23 -7.19 2.06
N GLY A 106 -2.74 -5.95 2.16
CA GLY A 106 -3.58 -4.76 2.14
C GLY A 106 -4.33 -4.59 3.47
N TYR A 107 -4.41 -3.35 3.96
CA TYR A 107 -5.22 -3.03 5.13
C TYR A 107 -6.70 -3.06 4.72
N VAL A 108 -7.47 -4.02 5.23
CA VAL A 108 -8.94 -4.01 5.12
C VAL A 108 -9.47 -3.59 6.49
N THR A 109 -10.10 -2.41 6.54
CA THR A 109 -10.76 -1.84 7.73
C THR A 109 -12.24 -2.13 7.73
#